data_AF-A0A8X7PY39-F1
#
_entry.id   AF-A0A8X7PY39-F1
#
_cell.length_a   1.000
_cell.length_b   1.000
_cell.length_c   1.000
_cell.angle_alpha   90.00
_cell.angle_beta   90.00
_cell.angle_gamma   90.00
#
_symmetry.space_group_name_H-M   'P 1'
#
loop_
_entity.id
_entity.type
_entity.pdbx_description
1 polymer ?
#
loop_
_entity_poly.entity_id
_entity_poly.type
_entity_poly.pdbx_seq_one_letter_code
_entity_poly.pdbx_strand_id
1 'polypeptide(L)'
;MEVPTTSLKIRKVVISLCNIIATREARLSAAGIHGILKKIGRDMPKDGETQEKSVIAMDGGLFEHYTQFSECMESSLNELLGEEASESIRERGGDSFE
;
A
#
# COMPACT_ATOMS: atom_id res chain seq x y z
N MET A 1 -16.53 -32.69 -0.92
CA MET A 1 -16.07 -31.99 -2.13
C MET A 1 -14.56 -32.14 -2.16
N GLU A 2 -14.05 -33.05 -2.99
CA GLU A 2 -12.60 -33.29 -3.09
C GLU A 2 -12.01 -32.26 -4.06
N VAL A 3 -11.07 -31.44 -3.58
CA VAL A 3 -10.34 -30.50 -4.44
C VAL A 3 -9.22 -31.30 -5.12
N PRO A 4 -9.20 -31.41 -6.46
CA PRO A 4 -8.15 -32.13 -7.16
C PRO A 4 -6.78 -31.54 -6.83
N THR A 5 -5.82 -32.39 -6.46
CA THR A 5 -4.47 -31.93 -6.16
C THR A 5 -3.79 -31.40 -7.42
N THR A 6 -3.48 -30.11 -7.47
CA THR A 6 -2.72 -29.51 -8.58
C THR A 6 -1.24 -29.91 -8.51
N SER A 7 -0.54 -29.99 -9.65
CA SER A 7 0.91 -30.24 -9.64
C SER A 7 1.69 -29.10 -8.98
N LEU A 8 2.89 -29.40 -8.44
CA LEU A 8 3.79 -28.39 -7.87
C LEU A 8 4.13 -27.28 -8.88
N LYS A 9 4.26 -27.62 -10.17
CA LYS A 9 4.52 -26.66 -11.25
C LYS A 9 3.38 -25.66 -11.38
N ILE A 10 2.14 -26.13 -11.36
CA ILE A 10 0.95 -25.27 -11.45
C ILE A 10 0.88 -24.33 -10.24
N ARG A 11 1.07 -24.85 -9.02
CA ARG A 11 1.03 -24.01 -7.80
C ARG A 11 2.07 -22.88 -7.83
N LYS A 12 3.28 -23.15 -8.31
CA LYS A 12 4.32 -22.12 -8.46
C LYS A 12 3.93 -21.03 -9.45
N VAL A 13 3.34 -21.40 -10.60
CA VAL A 13 2.86 -20.44 -11.59
C VAL A 13 1.75 -19.57 -11.02
N VAL A 14 0.79 -20.17 -10.30
CA VAL A 14 -0.31 -19.43 -9.66
C VAL A 14 0.23 -18.43 -8.64
N ILE A 15 1.13 -18.85 -7.73
CA ILE A 15 1.76 -17.95 -6.75
C ILE A 15 2.48 -16.79 -7.45
N SER A 16 3.26 -17.09 -8.51
CA SER A 16 3.97 -16.05 -9.26
C SER A 16 3.02 -15.05 -9.91
N LEU A 17 1.90 -15.52 -10.48
CA LEU A 17 0.92 -14.65 -11.12
C LEU A 17 0.21 -13.77 -10.09
N CYS A 18 -0.22 -14.34 -8.96
CA CYS A 18 -0.83 -13.59 -7.87
C CYS A 18 0.12 -12.51 -7.34
N ASN A 19 1.41 -12.81 -7.16
CA ASN A 19 2.39 -11.81 -6.74
C ASN A 19 2.52 -10.66 -7.75
N ILE A 20 2.59 -10.95 -9.06
CA ILE A 20 2.66 -9.91 -10.10
C ILE A 20 1.43 -9.00 -10.06
N ILE A 21 0.24 -9.58 -9.91
CA ILE A 21 -1.02 -8.83 -9.83
C ILE A 21 -1.05 -7.97 -8.57
N ALA A 22 -0.77 -8.56 -7.40
CA ALA A 22 -0.80 -7.88 -6.11
C ALA A 22 0.21 -6.72 -6.05
N THR A 23 1.44 -6.93 -6.53
CA THR A 23 2.46 -5.87 -6.61
C THR A 23 2.00 -4.73 -7.52
N ARG A 24 1.43 -5.04 -8.70
CA ARG A 24 0.94 -3.98 -9.60
C ARG A 24 -0.20 -3.20 -8.94
N GLU A 25 -1.14 -3.89 -8.33
CA GLU A 25 -2.28 -3.28 -7.64
C GLU A 25 -1.82 -2.38 -6.50
N ALA A 26 -0.94 -2.86 -5.63
CA ALA A 26 -0.38 -2.08 -4.51
C ALA A 26 0.28 -0.77 -4.99
N ARG A 27 1.09 -0.83 -6.05
CA ARG A 27 1.74 0.36 -6.63
C ARG A 27 0.74 1.36 -7.22
N LEU A 28 -0.30 0.87 -7.90
CA LEU A 28 -1.33 1.73 -8.48
C LEU A 28 -2.19 2.39 -7.38
N SER A 29 -2.51 1.64 -6.32
CA SER A 29 -3.20 2.18 -5.15
C SER A 29 -2.38 3.28 -4.46
N ALA A 30 -1.08 3.05 -4.26
CA ALA A 30 -0.15 4.06 -3.74
C ALA A 30 -0.12 5.32 -4.61
N ALA A 31 -0.07 5.18 -5.94
CA ALA A 31 -0.13 6.32 -6.85
C ALA A 31 -1.47 7.08 -6.77
N GLY A 32 -2.58 6.38 -6.58
CA GLY A 32 -3.88 6.98 -6.33
C GLY A 32 -3.93 7.79 -5.04
N ILE A 33 -3.42 7.22 -3.95
CA ILE A 33 -3.30 7.88 -2.64
C ILE A 33 -2.41 9.12 -2.75
N HIS A 34 -1.24 9.01 -3.40
CA HIS A 34 -0.35 10.14 -3.66
C HIS A 34 -1.06 11.25 -4.45
N GLY A 35 -1.87 10.90 -5.44
CA GLY A 35 -2.70 11.87 -6.17
C GLY A 35 -3.69 12.63 -5.27
N ILE A 36 -4.29 11.96 -4.29
CA ILE A 36 -5.17 12.59 -3.29
C ILE A 36 -4.37 13.53 -2.39
N LEU A 37 -3.22 13.06 -1.86
CA LEU A 37 -2.32 13.86 -1.03
C LEU A 37 -1.88 15.14 -1.75
N LYS A 38 -1.53 15.02 -3.03
CA LYS A 38 -1.21 16.16 -3.89
C LYS A 38 -2.40 17.10 -4.09
N LYS A 39 -3.61 16.56 -4.28
CA LYS A 39 -4.82 17.37 -4.47
C LYS A 39 -5.16 18.21 -3.24
N ILE A 40 -4.86 17.71 -2.04
CA ILE A 40 -5.10 18.39 -0.75
C ILE A 40 -3.87 19.14 -0.23
N GLY A 41 -2.76 19.16 -0.98
CA GLY A 41 -1.55 19.91 -0.65
C GLY A 41 -0.76 19.33 0.52
N ARG A 42 -0.72 18.01 0.63
CA ARG A 42 -0.02 17.24 1.68
C ARG A 42 1.11 16.36 1.13
N ASP A 43 1.43 16.48 -0.16
CA ASP A 43 2.50 15.73 -0.82
C ASP A 43 3.90 16.27 -0.52
N MET A 44 4.04 17.54 -0.12
CA MET A 44 5.33 18.17 0.19
C MET A 44 5.24 19.10 1.41
N PRO A 45 6.36 19.35 2.13
CA PRO A 45 6.45 20.41 3.12
C PRO A 45 6.21 21.78 2.46
N LYS A 46 5.53 22.69 3.17
CA LYS A 46 5.46 24.09 2.75
C LYS A 46 6.71 24.82 3.25
N ASP A 47 7.29 25.67 2.42
CA ASP A 47 8.53 26.40 2.73
C ASP A 47 8.46 27.07 4.12
N GLY A 48 9.30 26.60 5.04
CA GLY A 48 9.43 27.16 6.39
C GLY A 48 8.47 26.60 7.45
N GLU A 49 7.58 25.66 7.10
CA GLU A 49 6.63 25.04 8.03
C GLU A 49 6.95 23.57 8.28
N THR A 50 6.80 23.12 9.54
CA THR A 50 6.84 21.69 9.85
C THR A 50 5.66 21.00 9.17
N GLN A 51 5.93 19.96 8.38
CA GLN A 51 4.88 19.24 7.67
C GLN A 51 3.84 18.68 8.63
N GLU A 52 2.56 18.93 8.35
CA GLU A 52 1.46 18.42 9.16
C GLU A 52 1.37 16.89 9.08
N LYS A 53 1.41 16.23 10.25
CA LYS A 53 1.23 14.78 10.32
C LYS A 53 -0.13 14.40 9.76
N SER A 54 -0.12 13.48 8.81
CA SER A 54 -1.30 12.96 8.13
C SER A 54 -1.44 11.48 8.38
N VAL A 55 -2.64 11.05 8.76
CA VAL A 55 -2.98 9.64 8.93
C VAL A 55 -3.99 9.25 7.86
N ILE A 56 -3.73 8.15 7.17
CA ILE A 56 -4.60 7.57 6.17
C ILE A 56 -5.23 6.32 6.80
N ALA A 57 -6.52 6.39 7.08
CA ALA A 57 -7.27 5.23 7.54
C ALA A 57 -7.53 4.29 6.35
N MET A 58 -7.04 3.07 6.47
CA MET A 58 -7.17 2.00 5.49
C MET A 58 -8.05 0.91 6.11
N ASP A 59 -9.06 0.47 5.36
CA ASP A 59 -9.95 -0.63 5.76
C ASP A 59 -10.08 -1.59 4.58
N GLY A 60 -10.20 -2.87 4.88
CA GLY A 60 -10.44 -3.93 3.92
C GLY A 60 -9.45 -5.09 4.04
N GLY A 61 -9.99 -6.30 3.96
CA GLY A 61 -9.23 -7.54 4.19
C GLY A 61 -8.02 -7.77 3.28
N LEU A 62 -7.93 -7.11 2.12
CA LEU A 62 -6.72 -7.15 1.29
C LEU A 62 -5.55 -6.43 1.97
N PHE A 63 -5.79 -5.23 2.51
CA PHE A 63 -4.76 -4.47 3.22
C PHE A 63 -4.45 -5.11 4.57
N GLU A 64 -5.46 -5.64 5.26
CA GLU A 64 -5.32 -6.20 6.62
C GLU A 64 -4.72 -7.60 6.65
N HIS A 65 -5.08 -8.47 5.69
CA HIS A 65 -4.71 -9.89 5.75
C HIS A 65 -3.67 -10.30 4.71
N TYR A 66 -3.36 -9.45 3.73
CA TYR A 66 -2.30 -9.72 2.76
C TYR A 66 -1.10 -8.80 2.96
N THR A 67 -0.20 -9.21 3.87
CA THR A 67 0.99 -8.41 4.26
C THR A 67 1.87 -7.97 3.08
N GLN A 68 2.06 -8.83 2.07
CA GLN A 68 2.86 -8.44 0.89
C GLN A 68 2.23 -7.30 0.10
N PHE A 69 0.90 -7.19 0.11
CA PHE A 69 0.20 -6.08 -0.53
C PHE A 69 0.39 -4.79 0.27
N SER A 70 0.16 -4.82 1.59
CA SER A 70 0.28 -3.61 2.43
C SER A 70 1.71 -3.08 2.47
N GLU A 71 2.71 -3.94 2.67
CA GLU A 71 4.14 -3.56 2.62
C GLU A 71 4.52 -2.97 1.25
N CYS A 72 4.06 -3.60 0.16
CA CYS A 72 4.35 -3.09 -1.18
C CYS A 72 3.69 -1.73 -1.42
N MET A 73 2.47 -1.52 -0.92
CA MET A 73 1.74 -0.26 -1.08
C MET A 73 2.44 0.86 -0.29
N GLU A 74 2.74 0.64 0.99
CA GLU A 74 3.44 1.59 1.87
C GLU A 74 4.81 1.96 1.32
N SER A 75 5.61 0.96 0.92
CA SER A 75 6.92 1.19 0.29
C SER A 75 6.80 2.02 -0.98
N SER A 76 5.77 1.78 -1.79
CA SER A 76 5.57 2.51 -3.05
C SER A 76 5.07 3.94 -2.81
N LEU A 77 4.27 4.14 -1.76
CA LEU A 77 3.83 5.48 -1.38
C LEU A 77 5.01 6.31 -0.87
N ASN A 78 5.87 5.71 -0.04
CA ASN A 78 7.11 6.35 0.44
C ASN A 78 8.06 6.70 -0.72
N GLU A 79 8.20 5.83 -1.72
CA GLU A 79 8.97 6.12 -2.94
C GLU A 79 8.41 7.35 -3.68
N LEU A 80 7.08 7.48 -3.78
CA LEU A 80 6.44 8.59 -4.49
C LEU A 80 6.48 9.92 -3.73
N LEU A 81 6.45 9.89 -2.40
CA LEU A 81 6.50 11.07 -1.54
C LEU A 81 7.94 11.61 -1.36
N GLY A 82 8.93 10.72 -1.40
CA GLY A 82 10.31 11.06 -1.06
C GLY A 82 10.55 11.11 0.45
N GLU A 83 11.84 11.09 0.84
CA GLU A 83 12.28 10.95 2.24
C GLU A 83 11.68 12.05 3.13
N GLU A 84 11.71 13.31 2.69
CA GLU A 84 11.23 14.45 3.47
C GLU A 84 9.73 14.38 3.81
N ALA A 85 8.90 13.93 2.86
CA ALA A 85 7.45 13.89 3.05
C ALA A 85 6.94 12.59 3.70
N SER A 86 7.66 11.49 3.50
CA SER A 86 7.28 10.15 3.99
C SER A 86 7.16 10.07 5.51
N GLU A 87 7.99 10.79 6.26
CA GLU A 87 7.97 10.76 7.73
C GLU A 87 6.69 11.36 8.34
N SER A 88 5.97 12.17 7.58
CA SER A 88 4.75 12.85 8.01
C SER A 88 3.47 12.04 7.77
N ILE A 89 3.54 11.00 6.93
CA ILE A 89 2.37 10.22 6.49
C ILE A 89 2.43 8.83 7.11
N ARG A 90 1.29 8.36 7.63
CA ARG A 90 1.13 6.99 8.13
C ARG A 90 -0.18 6.39 7.69
N GLU A 91 -0.13 5.20 7.13
CA GLU A 91 -1.27 4.32 6.90
C GLU A 91 -1.59 3.55 8.18
N ARG A 92 -2.88 3.41 8.50
CA ARG A 92 -3.36 2.57 9.62
C ARG A 92 -4.51 1.70 9.16
N GLY A 93 -4.41 0.40 9.44
CA GLY A 93 -5.50 -0.57 9.26
C GLY A 93 -6.65 -0.35 10.24
N GLY A 94 -7.82 -0.95 9.96
CA GLY A 94 -9.03 -0.85 10.78
C GLY A 94 -8.81 -1.34 12.22
N ASP A 95 -8.04 -2.42 12.39
CA ASP A 95 -7.67 -2.99 13.69
C ASP A 95 -6.80 -2.07 14.58
N SER A 96 -6.29 -0.95 14.04
CA SER A 96 -5.42 0.00 14.77
C SER A 96 -6.15 1.23 15.32
N PHE A 97 -7.49 1.25 15.25
CA PHE A 97 -8.34 2.33 15.80
C PHE A 97 -9.13 1.93 17.06
N GLU A 98 -8.99 0.68 17.52
CA GLU A 98 -9.48 0.20 18.83
C GLU A 98 -8.43 0.35 19.94
#